data_AF-K9YTP7-F1
#
_entry.id   AF-K9YTP7-F1
#
_cell.length_a   1.000
_cell.length_b   1.000
_cell.length_c   1.000
_cell.angle_alpha   90.00
_cell.angle_beta   90.00
_cell.angle_gamma   90.00
#
_symmetry.space_group_name_H-M   'P 1'
#
loop_
_entity.id
_entity.type
_entity.pdbx_description
1 polymer ?
#
loop_
_entity_poly.entity_id
_entity_poly.type
_entity_poly.pdbx_seq_one_letter_code
_entity_poly.pdbx_strand_id
1 'polypeptide(L)'
;MLNWETLKARKEIALNIADQCINLLKKDYGAIEVILFGSLRGDSPWHWDSDLDLAVIGLSDKDIFEAYGKLETVTPNWLNVDLISLEKAAPEIRSRILQENPMSDNKYINLKSRIED
;
A
#
# COMPACT_ATOMS: atom_id res chain seq x y z
N MET A 1 24.50 16.92 15.12
CA MET A 1 24.30 15.52 14.71
C MET A 1 23.98 15.54 13.24
N LEU A 2 24.95 15.17 12.41
CA LEU A 2 24.73 15.08 10.97
C LEU A 2 23.95 13.78 10.70
N ASN A 3 22.85 13.90 9.96
CA ASN A 3 22.00 12.78 9.59
C ASN A 3 22.37 12.37 8.15
N TRP A 4 23.17 11.32 7.99
CA TRP A 4 23.51 10.76 6.68
C TRP A 4 22.70 9.50 6.41
N GLU A 5 21.39 9.55 6.62
CA GLU A 5 20.55 8.50 6.09
C GLU A 5 20.68 8.53 4.56
N THR A 6 21.04 7.40 3.97
CA THR A 6 20.91 7.23 2.53
C THR A 6 19.48 6.82 2.24
N LEU A 7 18.98 7.13 1.05
CA LEU A 7 17.65 6.70 0.63
C LEU A 7 17.47 5.17 0.72
N LYS A 8 18.57 4.42 0.50
CA LYS A 8 18.62 2.96 0.69
C LYS A 8 18.45 2.56 2.16
N ALA A 9 19.22 3.15 3.07
CA ALA A 9 19.08 2.87 4.50
C ALA A 9 17.68 3.22 5.02
N ARG A 10 17.11 4.35 4.57
CA ARG A 10 15.73 4.73 4.91
C ARG A 10 14.70 3.71 4.38
N LYS A 11 14.92 3.15 3.19
CA LYS A 11 14.08 2.07 2.65
C LYS A 11 14.13 0.81 3.52
N GLU A 12 15.32 0.40 3.96
CA GLU A 12 15.50 -0.77 4.83
C GLU A 12 14.79 -0.57 6.17
N ILE A 13 14.88 0.63 6.76
CA ILE A 13 14.14 0.98 7.98
C ILE A 13 12.63 0.92 7.74
N ALA A 14 12.14 1.50 6.64
CA ALA A 14 10.72 1.49 6.29
C ALA A 14 10.18 0.06 6.09
N LEU A 15 10.95 -0.85 5.46
CA LEU A 15 10.57 -2.26 5.33
C LEU A 15 10.42 -2.95 6.69
N ASN A 16 11.36 -2.74 7.61
CA ASN A 16 11.27 -3.31 8.95
C ASN A 16 10.09 -2.73 9.76
N ILE A 17 9.73 -1.47 9.53
CA ILE A 17 8.53 -0.86 10.12
C ILE A 17 7.26 -1.44 9.50
N ALA A 18 7.24 -1.65 8.17
CA ALA A 18 6.12 -2.29 7.48
C ALA A 18 5.83 -3.67 8.06
N ASP A 19 6.85 -4.50 8.29
CA ASP A 19 6.71 -5.82 8.91
C ASP A 19 6.11 -5.73 10.33
N GLN A 20 6.50 -4.73 11.13
CA GLN A 20 5.92 -4.50 12.44
C GLN A 20 4.44 -4.09 12.36
N CYS A 21 4.11 -3.17 11.44
CA CYS A 21 2.74 -2.72 11.21
C CYS A 21 1.84 -3.86 10.72
N ILE A 22 2.32 -4.69 9.80
CA ILE A 22 1.62 -5.88 9.31
C ILE A 22 1.34 -6.85 10.46
N ASN A 23 2.32 -7.11 11.31
CA ASN A 23 2.14 -7.99 12.47
C ASN A 23 1.13 -7.43 13.47
N LEU A 24 1.18 -6.13 13.74
CA LEU A 24 0.24 -5.43 14.62
C LEU A 24 -1.19 -5.54 14.09
N LEU A 25 -1.41 -5.23 12.80
CA LEU A 25 -2.72 -5.33 12.16
C LEU A 25 -3.31 -6.75 12.22
N LYS A 26 -2.47 -7.77 12.03
CA LYS A 26 -2.91 -9.18 12.10
C LYS A 26 -3.19 -9.65 13.53
N LYS A 27 -2.29 -9.35 14.47
CA LYS A 27 -2.35 -9.91 15.82
C LYS A 27 -3.30 -9.16 16.74
N ASP A 28 -3.31 -7.83 16.65
CA ASP A 28 -4.01 -6.98 17.61
C ASP A 28 -5.40 -6.60 17.11
N TYR A 29 -5.58 -6.48 15.79
CA TYR A 29 -6.85 -6.11 15.15
C TYR A 29 -7.52 -7.27 14.40
N GLY A 30 -6.83 -8.40 14.21
CA GLY A 30 -7.41 -9.58 13.57
C GLY A 30 -7.55 -9.47 12.06
N ALA A 31 -6.76 -8.64 11.38
CA ALA A 31 -6.77 -8.55 9.93
C ALA A 31 -6.48 -9.94 9.31
N ILE A 32 -7.32 -10.36 8.37
CA ILE A 32 -7.20 -11.65 7.68
C ILE A 32 -5.99 -11.60 6.74
N GLU A 33 -5.87 -10.50 6.01
CA GLU A 33 -4.78 -10.24 5.10
C GLU A 33 -4.31 -8.79 5.23
N VAL A 34 -3.00 -8.60 5.05
CA VAL A 34 -2.38 -7.28 4.99
C VAL A 34 -1.38 -7.30 3.85
N ILE A 35 -1.51 -6.37 2.91
CA ILE A 35 -0.73 -6.30 1.68
C ILE A 35 0.06 -4.99 1.71
N LEU A 36 1.39 -5.09 1.68
CA LEU A 36 2.25 -3.95 1.36
C LEU A 36 2.10 -3.64 -0.13
N PHE A 37 1.92 -2.37 -0.48
CA PHE A 37 1.92 -1.93 -1.87
C PHE A 37 2.71 -0.62 -2.05
N GLY A 38 2.61 -0.03 -3.24
CA GLY A 38 3.17 1.28 -3.51
C GLY A 38 4.70 1.28 -3.64
N SER A 39 5.31 2.42 -3.34
CA SER A 39 6.72 2.69 -3.61
C SER A 39 7.67 1.78 -2.80
N LEU A 40 7.28 1.43 -1.57
CA LEU A 40 8.07 0.57 -0.69
C LEU A 40 8.12 -0.88 -1.20
N ARG A 41 6.98 -1.40 -1.71
CA ARG A 41 6.92 -2.67 -2.46
C ARG A 41 7.75 -2.62 -3.74
N GLY A 42 7.82 -1.46 -4.38
CA GLY A 42 8.52 -1.25 -5.65
C GLY A 42 7.59 -1.06 -6.85
N ASP A 43 6.31 -0.76 -6.63
CA ASP A 43 5.35 -0.45 -7.70
C ASP A 43 5.65 0.90 -8.37
N SER A 44 6.38 1.77 -7.67
CA SER A 44 6.85 3.08 -8.12
C SER A 44 8.20 3.41 -7.46
N PRO A 45 8.92 4.45 -7.94
CA PRO A 45 10.18 4.86 -7.33
C PRO A 45 10.02 5.24 -5.85
N TRP A 46 10.91 4.71 -5.00
CA TRP A 46 11.05 5.12 -3.60
C TRP A 46 11.80 6.46 -3.51
N HIS A 47 11.31 7.39 -2.70
CA HIS A 47 11.89 8.72 -2.50
C HIS A 47 11.66 9.23 -1.07
N TRP A 48 12.13 10.45 -0.78
CA TRP A 48 12.11 11.02 0.57
C TRP A 48 10.70 11.33 1.11
N ASP A 49 9.76 11.64 0.22
CA ASP A 49 8.36 11.89 0.57
C ASP A 49 7.45 10.65 0.37
N SER A 50 8.03 9.45 0.34
CA SER A 50 7.26 8.22 0.18
C SER A 50 6.61 7.81 1.50
N ASP A 51 5.34 7.39 1.43
CA ASP A 51 4.56 6.86 2.54
C ASP A 51 4.69 5.33 2.67
N LEU A 52 4.14 4.77 3.75
CA LEU A 52 3.93 3.34 3.96
C LEU A 52 2.49 2.97 3.57
N ASP A 53 2.35 2.38 2.39
CA ASP A 53 1.05 1.98 1.84
C ASP A 53 0.67 0.54 2.25
N LEU A 54 -0.39 0.36 3.03
CA LEU A 54 -0.89 -0.93 3.49
C LEU A 54 -2.38 -1.11 3.14
N ALA A 55 -2.73 -2.26 2.56
CA ALA A 55 -4.12 -2.64 2.33
C ALA A 55 -4.50 -3.79 3.26
N VAL A 56 -5.72 -3.77 3.80
CA VAL A 56 -6.22 -4.78 4.75
C VAL A 56 -7.50 -5.44 4.27
N ILE A 57 -7.71 -6.69 4.70
CA ILE A 57 -8.96 -7.43 4.55
C ILE A 57 -9.42 -7.90 5.93
N GLY A 58 -10.72 -7.82 6.20
CA GLY A 58 -11.35 -8.40 7.38
C GLY A 58 -11.43 -7.47 8.59
N LEU A 59 -11.16 -6.17 8.42
CA LEU A 59 -11.33 -5.17 9.48
C LEU A 59 -12.62 -4.36 9.28
N SER A 60 -13.31 -4.05 10.37
CA SER A 60 -14.43 -3.11 10.34
C SER A 60 -13.94 -1.66 10.19
N ASP A 61 -14.81 -0.72 9.79
CA ASP A 61 -14.43 0.70 9.68
C ASP A 61 -13.90 1.27 10.99
N LYS A 62 -14.49 0.83 12.11
CA LYS A 62 -14.05 1.23 13.45
C LYS A 62 -12.64 0.70 13.73
N ASP A 63 -12.39 -0.57 13.44
CA ASP A 63 -11.08 -1.18 13.67
C ASP A 63 -10.02 -0.57 12.76
N ILE A 64 -10.35 -0.22 11.51
CA ILE A 64 -9.43 0.49 10.60
C ILE A 64 -9.08 1.85 11.16
N PHE A 65 -10.05 2.62 11.65
CA PHE A 65 -9.80 3.94 12.24
C PHE A 65 -8.91 3.85 13.49
N GLU A 66 -9.21 2.91 14.39
CA GLU A 66 -8.41 2.68 15.60
C GLU A 66 -7.00 2.15 15.26
N ALA A 67 -6.89 1.25 14.29
CA ALA A 67 -5.62 0.73 13.80
C ALA A 67 -4.77 1.82 13.17
N TYR A 68 -5.35 2.68 12.33
CA TYR A 68 -4.66 3.80 11.72
C TYR A 68 -4.00 4.70 12.78
N GLY A 69 -4.78 5.11 13.79
CA GLY A 69 -4.23 5.90 14.91
C GLY A 69 -3.13 5.16 15.67
N LYS A 70 -3.24 3.83 15.82
CA LYS A 70 -2.18 3.04 16.43
C LYS A 70 -0.92 2.98 15.56
N LEU A 71 -1.06 2.84 14.24
CA LEU A 71 0.06 2.84 13.30
C LEU A 71 0.83 4.17 13.36
N GLU A 72 0.13 5.31 13.39
CA GLU A 72 0.75 6.62 13.54
C GLU A 72 1.59 6.76 14.82
N THR A 73 1.28 6.01 15.89
CA THR A 73 2.08 6.03 17.13
C THR A 73 3.35 5.18 17.06
N VAL A 74 3.42 4.20 16.15
CA VAL A 74 4.56 3.27 16.06
C VAL A 74 5.45 3.56 14.84
N THR A 75 4.95 4.28 13.85
CA THR A 75 5.78 4.78 12.74
C THR A 75 6.51 6.06 13.14
N PRO A 76 7.72 6.30 12.61
CA PRO A 76 8.40 7.57 12.82
C PRO A 76 7.70 8.68 12.03
N ASN A 77 7.78 9.92 12.53
CA ASN A 77 7.11 11.10 11.93
C ASN A 77 7.42 11.37 10.45
N TRP A 78 8.49 10.77 9.89
CA TRP A 78 8.84 10.93 8.48
C TRP A 78 8.16 9.89 7.56
N LEU A 79 7.57 8.84 8.13
CA LEU A 79 6.90 7.76 7.40
C LEU A 79 5.41 7.80 7.72
N ASN A 80 4.65 8.56 6.93
CA ASN A 80 3.20 8.52 7.04
C ASN A 80 2.69 7.14 6.59
N VAL A 81 1.51 6.77 7.05
CA VAL A 81 0.87 5.50 6.69
C VAL A 81 -0.37 5.80 5.88
N ASP A 82 -0.57 5.08 4.78
CA ASP A 82 -1.87 4.99 4.11
C ASP A 82 -2.45 3.60 4.37
N LEU A 83 -3.63 3.53 4.98
CA LEU A 83 -4.30 2.28 5.35
C LEU A 83 -5.64 2.16 4.61
N ILE A 84 -5.70 1.22 3.67
CA ILE A 84 -6.86 1.05 2.78
C ILE A 84 -7.59 -0.27 3.09
N SER A 85 -8.92 -0.24 3.26
CA SER A 85 -9.73 -1.47 3.17
C SER A 85 -9.79 -1.93 1.72
N LEU A 86 -9.25 -3.11 1.44
CA LEU A 86 -9.29 -3.68 0.09
C LEU A 86 -10.72 -4.01 -0.34
N GLU A 87 -11.62 -4.35 0.60
CA GLU A 87 -13.03 -4.64 0.30
C GLU A 87 -13.80 -3.39 -0.16
N LYS A 88 -13.33 -2.20 0.23
CA LYS A 88 -13.96 -0.90 -0.08
C LYS A 88 -13.20 -0.08 -1.11
N ALA A 89 -12.00 -0.52 -1.49
CA ALA A 89 -11.18 0.15 -2.48
C ALA A 89 -11.88 0.18 -3.84
N ALA A 90 -11.75 1.30 -4.55
CA ALA A 90 -12.23 1.42 -5.92
C ALA A 90 -11.55 0.35 -6.82
N PRO A 91 -12.22 -0.18 -7.85
CA PRO A 91 -11.71 -1.30 -8.64
C PRO A 91 -10.29 -1.07 -9.18
N GLU A 92 -9.99 0.13 -9.67
CA GLU A 92 -8.66 0.49 -10.18
C GLU A 92 -7.57 0.46 -9.11
N ILE A 93 -7.89 0.88 -7.89
CA ILE A 93 -6.97 0.83 -6.75
C ILE A 93 -6.78 -0.61 -6.30
N ARG A 94 -7.87 -1.38 -6.21
CA ARG A 94 -7.84 -2.80 -5.86
C ARG A 94 -6.99 -3.60 -6.84
N SER A 95 -7.17 -3.42 -8.15
CA SER A 95 -6.37 -4.11 -9.17
C SER A 95 -4.89 -3.73 -9.10
N ARG A 96 -4.57 -2.45 -8.82
CA ARG A 96 -3.18 -2.02 -8.58
C ARG A 96 -2.57 -2.69 -7.35
N ILE A 97 -3.30 -2.74 -6.23
CA ILE A 97 -2.84 -3.39 -4.99
C ILE A 97 -2.60 -4.88 -5.22
N LEU A 98 -3.55 -5.56 -5.86
CA LEU A 98 -3.49 -7.00 -6.16
C LEU A 98 -2.56 -7.35 -7.33
N GLN A 99 -1.97 -6.35 -8.01
CA GLN A 99 -1.20 -6.53 -9.24
C GLN A 99 -1.94 -7.36 -10.30
N GLU A 100 -3.27 -7.18 -10.37
CA GLU A 100 -4.09 -7.74 -11.43
C GLU A 100 -3.72 -7.04 -12.74
N ASN A 101 -3.51 -7.80 -13.82
CA ASN A 101 -3.43 -7.20 -15.14
C ASN A 101 -4.76 -6.49 -15.41
N PRO A 102 -4.77 -5.18 -15.73
CA PRO A 102 -6.00 -4.56 -16.17
C PRO A 102 -6.48 -5.33 -17.40
N MET A 103 -7.64 -5.98 -17.31
CA MET A 103 -8.38 -6.33 -18.51
C MET A 103 -8.50 -5.03 -19.30
N SER A 104 -8.01 -5.04 -20.53
CA SER A 104 -8.04 -3.88 -21.40
C SER A 104 -9.50 -3.51 -21.68
N ASP A 105 -10.08 -2.66 -20.84
CA ASP A 105 -11.32 -1.91 -21.13
C ASP A 105 -11.05 -0.74 -22.09
N ASN A 106 -9.91 -0.78 -22.78
CA ASN A 106 -9.58 0.19 -23.80
C ASN A 106 -10.48 -0.05 -25.02
N LYS A 107 -11.62 0.66 -25.08
CA LYS A 107 -12.49 0.72 -26.28
C LYS A 107 -11.71 1.01 -27.58
N TYR A 108 -10.52 1.63 -27.48
CA TYR A 108 -9.64 1.91 -28.61
C TYR A 108 -8.85 0.69 -29.11
N ILE A 109 -8.60 -0.33 -28.28
CA ILE A 109 -7.97 -1.58 -28.73
C ILE A 109 -8.97 -2.39 -29.58
N ASN A 110 -10.25 -2.36 -29.24
CA ASN A 110 -11.33 -2.97 -30.06
C ASN A 110 -11.66 -2.20 -31.35
N LEU A 111 -11.11 -1.00 -31.55
CA LEU A 111 -11.31 -0.24 -32.79
C LEU A 111 -10.26 -0.62 -33.85
N LYS A 112 -9.03 -0.97 -33.43
CA LYS A 112 -7.98 -1.40 -34.37
C LYS A 112 -8.29 -2.75 -35.03
N SER A 113 -8.95 -3.66 -34.32
CA SER A 113 -9.39 -4.94 -34.89
C SER A 113 -10.55 -4.84 -35.89
N ARG A 114 -11.14 -3.66 -36.08
CA ARG A 114 -12.23 -3.40 -37.06
C ARG A 114 -11.79 -2.58 -38.27
N ILE A 115 -10.53 -2.15 -38.33
CA ILE A 115 -9.99 -1.35 -39.44
C ILE A 115 -9.06 -2.21 -40.34
N GLU A 116 -8.79 -3.46 -39.94
CA GLU A 116 -7.97 -4.41 -40.71
C GLU A 116 -8.80 -5.50 -41.43
N ASP A 117 -10.11 -5.32 -41.57
CA ASP A 117 -10.98 -6.14 -42.44
C ASP A 117 -11.51 -5.33 -43.64
#